data_AF-A0A167DC77-F1
#
_entry.id   AF-A0A167DC77-F1
#
_cell.length_a   1.000
_cell.length_b   1.000
_cell.length_c   1.000
_cell.angle_alpha   90.00
_cell.angle_beta   90.00
_cell.angle_gamma   90.00
#
_symmetry.space_group_name_H-M   'P 1'
#
loop_
_entity.id
_entity.type
_entity.pdbx_description
1 polymer ?
#
loop_
_entity_poly.entity_id
_entity_poly.type
_entity_poly.pdbx_seq_one_letter_code
_entity_poly.pdbx_strand_id
1 'polypeptide(L)'
;MTTTIPTLTVTNPIDIHWSHVGCTVLSSSKYGLEYDRIKVLHEIGLNAPLAQDESFYAPPANRAIDVRALFPDGNIVSFVGQRYSDLQDELQKYSQAVADGNVEELNRLHHLFLSTTMLSPVLFKAGTQVLTFEYELALYPMEGTPSDFELTLLAPMPSFRPAGQSQITVRIDLPSSNNLAFNADVIEAAGYEFDPATGAVTGEVQKIIEGDYGLRKIIVWNWQVDPFFRVHYRYR
;
A
#
# COMPACT_ATOMS: atom_id res chain seq x y z
N MET A 1 21.33 -1.44 -7.54
CA MET A 1 20.62 -2.41 -6.67
C MET A 1 19.34 -2.76 -7.39
N THR A 2 19.06 -4.04 -7.63
CA THR A 2 17.80 -4.50 -8.22
C THR A 2 16.70 -4.31 -7.18
N THR A 3 15.78 -3.39 -7.42
CA THR A 3 14.56 -3.24 -6.61
C THR A 3 13.73 -4.51 -6.81
N THR A 4 13.60 -5.32 -5.76
CA THR A 4 12.70 -6.49 -5.77
C THR A 4 11.47 -6.12 -4.97
N ILE A 5 10.31 -6.16 -5.61
CA ILE A 5 9.04 -5.80 -4.98
C ILE A 5 8.50 -7.03 -4.23
N PRO A 6 8.07 -6.89 -2.96
CA PRO A 6 7.49 -8.02 -2.22
C PRO A 6 6.27 -8.59 -2.96
N THR A 7 6.27 -9.90 -3.17
CA THR A 7 5.18 -10.61 -3.82
C THR A 7 4.34 -11.35 -2.78
N LEU A 8 3.03 -11.19 -2.86
CA LEU A 8 2.06 -12.00 -2.14
C LEU A 8 1.25 -12.77 -3.18
N THR A 9 1.56 -14.06 -3.35
CA THR A 9 0.86 -14.90 -4.31
C THR A 9 -0.44 -15.40 -3.69
N VAL A 10 -1.56 -14.80 -4.10
CA VAL A 10 -2.91 -15.19 -3.67
C VAL A 10 -3.46 -16.26 -4.62
N THR A 11 -3.98 -17.35 -4.06
CA THR A 11 -4.47 -18.51 -4.83
C THR A 11 -5.71 -18.19 -5.68
N ASN A 12 -6.63 -17.36 -5.14
CA ASN A 12 -7.91 -17.01 -5.77
C ASN A 12 -8.20 -15.50 -5.64
N PRO A 13 -7.52 -14.64 -6.42
CA PRO A 13 -7.75 -13.20 -6.36
C PRO A 13 -9.14 -12.83 -6.88
N ILE A 14 -9.70 -11.74 -6.35
CA ILE A 14 -11.00 -11.20 -6.78
C ILE A 14 -10.78 -10.28 -7.99
N ASP A 15 -11.50 -10.53 -9.08
CA ASP A 15 -11.41 -9.72 -10.29
C ASP A 15 -12.05 -8.34 -10.12
N ILE A 16 -11.32 -7.29 -10.53
CA ILE A 16 -11.76 -5.90 -10.39
C ILE A 16 -11.90 -5.20 -11.74
N HIS A 17 -12.82 -4.23 -11.79
CA HIS A 17 -13.01 -3.32 -12.91
C HIS A 17 -12.20 -2.04 -12.71
N TRP A 18 -12.09 -1.55 -11.48
CA TRP A 18 -11.29 -0.37 -11.18
C TRP A 18 -10.80 -0.36 -9.74
N SER A 19 -9.71 0.39 -9.51
CA SER A 19 -9.16 0.65 -8.18
C SER A 19 -8.73 2.11 -8.11
N HIS A 20 -9.14 2.82 -7.07
CA HIS A 20 -8.72 4.19 -6.79
C HIS A 20 -8.08 4.25 -5.42
N VAL A 21 -6.84 4.74 -5.34
CA VAL A 21 -6.14 4.97 -4.07
C VAL A 21 -5.79 6.44 -3.95
N GLY A 22 -6.39 7.11 -2.98
CA GLY A 22 -6.03 8.46 -2.57
C GLY A 22 -5.20 8.43 -1.29
N CYS A 23 -3.99 8.96 -1.34
CA CYS A 23 -3.12 9.14 -0.18
C CYS A 23 -2.90 10.62 0.09
N THR A 24 -3.14 11.08 1.31
CA THR A 24 -2.83 12.45 1.72
C THR A 24 -1.83 12.43 2.86
N VAL A 25 -0.66 13.03 2.63
CA VAL A 25 0.36 13.20 3.65
C VAL A 25 0.00 14.39 4.53
N LEU A 26 -0.12 14.15 5.83
CA LEU A 26 -0.28 15.17 6.84
C LEU A 26 1.08 15.40 7.49
N SER A 27 1.59 16.62 7.43
CA SER A 27 2.91 17.04 7.94
C SER A 27 3.01 17.03 9.47
N SER A 28 2.44 16.03 10.14
CA SER A 28 2.38 15.95 11.59
C SER A 28 3.75 15.86 12.24
N SER A 29 4.78 15.38 11.53
CA SER A 29 6.17 15.43 12.02
C SER A 29 6.63 16.86 12.30
N LYS A 30 6.14 17.82 11.51
CA LYS A 30 6.43 19.25 11.67
C LYS A 30 5.61 19.93 12.75
N TYR A 31 4.57 19.26 13.27
CA TYR A 31 3.73 19.74 14.36
C TYR A 31 3.98 18.98 15.68
N GLY A 32 5.14 18.33 15.82
CA GLY A 32 5.59 17.72 17.07
C GLY A 32 5.35 16.22 17.21
N LEU A 33 4.88 15.53 16.16
CA LEU A 33 4.97 14.07 16.10
C LEU A 33 6.36 13.65 15.58
N GLU A 34 6.73 12.39 15.79
CA GLU A 34 7.97 11.83 15.24
C GLU A 34 7.81 11.33 13.79
N TYR A 35 6.58 11.35 13.27
CA TYR A 35 6.20 10.77 11.99
C TYR A 35 5.12 11.61 11.29
N ASP A 36 4.98 11.41 9.98
CA ASP A 36 3.88 11.95 9.18
C ASP A 36 2.71 10.98 9.17
N ARG A 37 1.50 11.52 9.38
CA ARG A 37 0.26 10.75 9.25
C ARG A 37 -0.13 10.70 7.79
N ILE A 38 -0.38 9.50 7.26
CA ILE A 38 -0.87 9.31 5.91
C ILE A 38 -2.32 8.89 6.01
N LYS A 39 -3.24 9.69 5.46
CA LYS A 39 -4.63 9.28 5.29
C LYS A 39 -4.77 8.56 3.97
N VAL A 40 -5.33 7.37 3.98
CA VAL A 40 -5.54 6.56 2.79
C VAL A 40 -7.02 6.24 2.62
N LEU A 41 -7.53 6.51 1.43
CA LEU A 41 -8.83 6.05 0.96
C LEU A 41 -8.58 5.14 -0.24
N HIS A 42 -8.95 3.87 -0.11
CA HIS A 42 -8.87 2.90 -1.18
C HIS A 42 -10.26 2.41 -1.53
N GLU A 43 -10.69 2.68 -2.76
CA GLU A 43 -11.95 2.21 -3.32
C GLU A 43 -11.68 1.20 -4.44
N ILE A 44 -12.40 0.09 -4.42
CA ILE A 44 -12.22 -1.02 -5.37
C ILE A 44 -13.58 -1.40 -5.94
N GLY A 45 -13.74 -1.25 -7.25
CA GLY A 45 -14.91 -1.71 -7.98
C GLY A 45 -14.71 -3.13 -8.50
N LEU A 46 -15.54 -4.06 -8.03
CA LEU A 46 -15.48 -5.47 -8.42
C LEU A 46 -16.12 -5.69 -9.80
N ASN A 47 -15.59 -6.66 -10.57
CA ASN A 47 -16.18 -7.05 -11.85
C ASN A 47 -17.58 -7.68 -11.66
N ALA A 48 -17.77 -8.41 -10.56
CA ALA A 48 -19.05 -8.93 -10.13
C ALA A 48 -19.23 -8.67 -8.62
N PRO A 49 -20.46 -8.49 -8.13
CA PRO A 49 -20.72 -8.38 -6.70
C PRO A 49 -20.19 -9.60 -5.93
N LEU A 50 -19.81 -9.39 -4.66
CA LEU A 50 -19.38 -10.48 -3.79
C LEU A 50 -20.45 -11.59 -3.72
N ALA A 51 -20.04 -12.83 -3.97
CA ALA A 51 -20.95 -13.98 -3.96
C ALA A 51 -21.40 -14.36 -2.54
N GLN A 52 -20.59 -14.05 -1.53
CA GLN A 52 -20.81 -14.33 -0.12
C GLN A 52 -20.25 -13.20 0.75
N ASP A 53 -20.55 -13.24 2.04
CA ASP A 53 -19.91 -12.35 3.00
C ASP A 53 -18.39 -12.58 3.01
N GLU A 54 -17.60 -11.51 2.91
CA GLU A 54 -16.15 -11.58 2.91
C GLU A 54 -15.57 -10.69 4.01
N SER A 55 -14.55 -11.19 4.70
CA SER A 55 -13.83 -10.45 5.73
C SER A 55 -12.43 -10.11 5.25
N PHE A 56 -12.05 -8.85 5.42
CA PHE A 56 -10.74 -8.33 5.06
C PHE A 56 -10.06 -7.75 6.29
N TYR A 57 -8.76 -7.92 6.42
CA TYR A 57 -7.99 -7.23 7.45
C TYR A 57 -7.50 -5.89 6.94
N ALA A 58 -7.91 -4.83 7.63
CA ALA A 58 -7.47 -3.49 7.35
C ALA A 58 -7.02 -2.78 8.64
N PRO A 59 -6.17 -1.75 8.56
CA PRO A 59 -5.86 -0.94 9.72
C PRO A 59 -7.14 -0.35 10.32
N PRO A 60 -7.20 -0.23 11.66
CA PRO A 60 -8.34 0.36 12.33
C PRO A 60 -8.48 1.84 11.95
N ALA A 61 -9.71 2.28 11.66
CA ALA A 61 -9.99 3.64 11.20
C ALA A 61 -9.58 4.75 12.20
N ASN A 62 -9.40 4.43 13.48
CA ASN A 62 -9.15 5.40 14.55
C ASN A 62 -7.71 5.42 15.07
N ARG A 63 -6.79 4.64 14.49
CA ARG A 63 -5.40 4.58 14.94
C ARG A 63 -4.46 4.43 13.77
N ALA A 64 -3.52 5.37 13.65
CA ALA A 64 -2.42 5.25 12.71
C ALA A 64 -1.55 4.03 13.06
N ILE A 65 -1.34 3.13 12.10
CA ILE A 65 -0.44 1.99 12.26
C ILE A 65 0.99 2.41 11.93
N ASP A 66 1.93 2.00 12.77
CA ASP A 66 3.37 2.17 12.54
C ASP A 66 3.82 1.31 11.35
N VAL A 67 4.26 1.96 10.26
CA VAL A 67 4.69 1.26 9.05
C VAL A 67 5.95 0.41 9.27
N ARG A 68 6.77 0.75 10.28
CA ARG A 68 7.96 -0.04 10.65
C ARG A 68 7.60 -1.38 11.27
N ALA A 69 6.42 -1.48 11.89
CA ALA A 69 5.93 -2.73 12.45
C ALA A 69 5.31 -3.64 11.37
N LEU A 70 5.05 -3.12 10.17
CA LEU A 70 4.47 -3.86 9.06
C LEU A 70 5.54 -4.45 8.11
N PHE A 71 6.76 -3.88 8.04
CA PHE A 71 7.80 -4.33 7.09
C PHE A 71 9.26 -4.25 7.60
N PRO A 72 10.13 -5.22 7.24
CA PRO A 72 11.55 -5.23 7.61
C PRO A 72 12.38 -4.04 7.12
N ASP A 73 11.92 -3.32 6.08
CA ASP A 73 12.59 -2.18 5.46
C ASP A 73 11.92 -0.82 5.78
N GLY A 74 10.92 -0.82 6.67
CA GLY A 74 10.49 0.36 7.40
C GLY A 74 9.57 1.36 6.69
N ASN A 75 9.31 1.23 5.37
CA ASN A 75 8.60 2.28 4.61
C ASN A 75 7.56 1.78 3.59
N ILE A 76 7.32 0.47 3.48
CA ILE A 76 6.26 -0.03 2.60
C ILE A 76 4.91 0.26 3.27
N VAL A 77 4.00 0.90 2.53
CA VAL A 77 2.68 1.37 2.98
C VAL A 77 1.56 0.45 2.48
N SER A 78 1.88 -0.58 1.68
CA SER A 78 0.89 -1.54 1.19
C SER A 78 0.74 -2.77 2.08
N PHE A 79 0.04 -2.61 3.21
CA PHE A 79 -0.51 -3.77 3.90
C PHE A 79 -1.91 -3.49 4.40
N VAL A 80 -2.86 -3.36 3.47
CA VAL A 80 -4.27 -3.22 3.84
C VAL A 80 -5.13 -4.05 2.91
N GLY A 81 -6.13 -4.73 3.47
CA GLY A 81 -7.17 -5.46 2.77
C GLY A 81 -6.78 -6.88 2.36
N GLN A 82 -6.06 -7.61 3.22
CA GLN A 82 -5.89 -9.04 2.99
C GLN A 82 -7.18 -9.78 3.31
N ARG A 83 -7.68 -10.55 2.35
CA ARG A 83 -8.83 -11.42 2.56
C ARG A 83 -8.49 -12.49 3.60
N TYR A 84 -9.41 -12.77 4.50
CA TYR A 84 -9.22 -13.75 5.58
C TYR A 84 -8.82 -15.14 5.04
N SER A 85 -9.39 -15.58 3.92
CA SER A 85 -9.03 -16.85 3.28
C SER A 85 -7.56 -16.90 2.83
N ASP A 86 -7.02 -15.79 2.35
CA ASP A 86 -5.66 -15.73 1.84
C ASP A 86 -4.64 -15.90 2.98
N LEU A 87 -4.99 -15.40 4.18
CA LEU A 87 -4.22 -15.65 5.40
C LEU A 87 -4.28 -17.10 5.89
N GLN A 88 -5.40 -17.80 5.66
CA GLN A 88 -5.49 -19.23 5.97
C GLN A 88 -4.55 -20.06 5.08
N ASP A 89 -4.48 -19.72 3.79
CA ASP A 89 -3.53 -20.35 2.86
C ASP A 89 -2.07 -20.11 3.32
N GLU A 90 -1.73 -18.89 3.75
CA GLU A 90 -0.38 -18.59 4.30
C GLU A 90 -0.09 -19.32 5.62
N LEU A 91 -1.08 -19.53 6.51
CA LEU A 91 -0.92 -20.36 7.71
C LEU A 91 -0.60 -21.82 7.38
N GLN A 92 -1.20 -22.34 6.31
CA GLN A 92 -0.92 -23.68 5.84
C GLN A 92 0.51 -23.78 5.28
N LYS A 93 0.96 -22.78 4.52
CA LYS A 93 2.36 -22.67 4.06
C LYS A 93 3.33 -22.58 5.23
N TYR A 94 2.99 -21.86 6.30
CA TYR A 94 3.82 -21.81 7.52
C TYR A 94 4.00 -23.18 8.15
N SER A 95 2.91 -23.91 8.32
CA SER A 95 2.94 -25.28 8.87
C SER A 95 3.83 -26.21 8.03
N GLN A 96 3.79 -26.05 6.70
CA GLN A 96 4.64 -26.80 5.77
C GLN A 96 6.11 -26.37 5.86
N ALA A 97 6.41 -25.07 5.94
CA ALA A 97 7.77 -24.56 6.08
C ALA A 97 8.43 -24.99 7.42
N VAL A 98 7.64 -25.12 8.50
CA VAL A 98 8.10 -25.70 9.77
C VAL A 98 8.51 -27.16 9.56
N ALA A 99 7.69 -27.93 8.85
CA ALA A 99 7.99 -29.34 8.56
C ALA A 99 9.24 -29.51 7.68
N ASP A 100 9.43 -28.60 6.71
CA ASP A 100 10.54 -28.64 5.75
C ASP A 100 11.83 -27.97 6.27
N GLY A 101 11.79 -27.30 7.42
CA GLY A 101 12.95 -26.65 8.04
C GLY A 101 13.45 -25.39 7.30
N ASN A 102 12.60 -24.74 6.50
CA ASN A 102 12.98 -23.55 5.73
C ASN A 102 12.91 -22.28 6.61
N VAL A 103 14.04 -21.93 7.22
CA VAL A 103 14.15 -20.83 8.20
C VAL A 103 13.84 -19.45 7.58
N GLU A 104 14.19 -19.22 6.33
CA GLU A 104 13.96 -17.93 5.67
C GLU A 104 12.46 -17.67 5.44
N GLU A 105 11.75 -18.68 4.94
CA GLU A 105 10.31 -18.62 4.73
C GLU A 105 9.54 -18.55 6.06
N LEU A 106 10.02 -19.24 7.09
CA LEU A 106 9.47 -19.15 8.44
C LEU A 106 9.56 -17.74 9.02
N ASN A 107 10.70 -17.07 8.88
CA ASN A 107 10.88 -15.71 9.35
C ASN A 107 9.95 -14.75 8.58
N ARG A 108 9.86 -14.87 7.25
CA ARG A 108 8.95 -14.08 6.41
C ARG A 108 7.50 -14.21 6.89
N LEU A 109 7.03 -15.44 7.05
CA LEU A 109 5.66 -15.75 7.47
C LEU A 109 5.40 -15.35 8.93
N HIS A 110 6.37 -15.46 9.83
CA HIS A 110 6.23 -15.00 11.21
C HIS A 110 6.00 -13.49 11.29
N HIS A 111 6.75 -12.70 10.52
CA HIS A 111 6.56 -11.26 10.42
C HIS A 111 5.19 -10.90 9.83
N LEU A 112 4.74 -11.65 8.81
CA LEU A 112 3.38 -11.53 8.27
C LEU A 112 2.32 -11.77 9.36
N PHE A 113 2.46 -12.78 10.22
CA PHE A 113 1.50 -13.00 11.30
C PHE A 113 1.51 -11.89 12.34
N LEU A 114 2.68 -11.38 12.72
CA LEU A 114 2.76 -10.26 13.65
C LEU A 114 2.05 -9.02 13.08
N SER A 115 2.18 -8.75 11.77
CA SER A 115 1.52 -7.62 11.14
C SER A 115 0.00 -7.74 11.16
N THR A 116 -0.56 -8.96 10.98
CA THR A 116 -2.02 -9.19 11.06
C THR A 116 -2.62 -8.83 12.42
N THR A 117 -1.85 -8.96 13.52
CA THR A 117 -2.35 -8.63 14.87
C THR A 117 -2.63 -7.14 15.06
N MET A 118 -2.09 -6.28 14.20
CA MET A 118 -2.34 -4.84 14.22
C MET A 118 -3.55 -4.43 13.37
N LEU A 119 -4.12 -5.36 12.60
CA LEU A 119 -5.25 -5.13 11.71
C LEU A 119 -6.58 -5.50 12.37
N SER A 120 -7.65 -4.86 11.92
CA SER A 120 -9.02 -5.15 12.33
C SER A 120 -9.80 -5.79 11.17
N PRO A 121 -10.68 -6.77 11.44
CA PRO A 121 -11.53 -7.34 10.41
C PRO A 121 -12.60 -6.34 9.99
N VAL A 122 -12.75 -6.16 8.68
CA VAL A 122 -13.79 -5.39 8.01
C VAL A 122 -14.64 -6.38 7.22
N LEU A 123 -15.94 -6.42 7.52
CA LEU A 123 -16.88 -7.34 6.89
C LEU A 123 -17.63 -6.63 5.76
N PHE A 124 -17.57 -7.19 4.56
CA PHE A 124 -18.43 -6.82 3.44
C PHE A 124 -19.48 -7.90 3.20
N LYS A 125 -20.71 -7.46 2.92
CA LYS A 125 -21.83 -8.36 2.71
C LYS A 125 -21.89 -8.89 1.28
N ALA A 126 -22.46 -10.09 1.12
CA ALA A 126 -22.82 -10.60 -0.20
C ALA A 126 -23.63 -9.55 -0.99
N GLY A 127 -23.33 -9.42 -2.28
CA GLY A 127 -23.92 -8.40 -3.16
C GLY A 127 -23.20 -7.04 -3.15
N THR A 128 -22.17 -6.84 -2.32
CA THR A 128 -21.35 -5.63 -2.37
C THR A 128 -20.53 -5.60 -3.67
N GLN A 129 -20.55 -4.49 -4.40
CA GLN A 129 -19.82 -4.31 -5.66
C GLN A 129 -18.68 -3.27 -5.57
N VAL A 130 -18.70 -2.42 -4.55
CA VAL A 130 -17.65 -1.45 -4.27
C VAL A 130 -17.16 -1.66 -2.85
N LEU A 131 -15.87 -1.93 -2.69
CA LEU A 131 -15.21 -2.06 -1.41
C LEU A 131 -14.49 -0.75 -1.10
N THR A 132 -14.64 -0.26 0.13
CA THR A 132 -14.00 0.99 0.57
C THR A 132 -13.22 0.73 1.85
N PHE A 133 -11.94 1.07 1.82
CA PHE A 133 -11.04 1.02 2.96
C PHE A 133 -10.56 2.42 3.28
N GLU A 134 -10.79 2.86 4.51
CA GLU A 134 -10.30 4.13 5.04
C GLU A 134 -9.41 3.85 6.24
N TYR A 135 -8.18 4.34 6.21
CA TYR A 135 -7.22 4.11 7.27
C TYR A 135 -6.14 5.18 7.35
N GLU A 136 -5.42 5.17 8.46
CA GLU A 136 -4.26 6.03 8.69
C GLU A 136 -2.99 5.22 8.93
N LEU A 137 -1.87 5.76 8.48
CA LEU A 137 -0.54 5.22 8.71
C LEU A 137 0.37 6.26 9.36
N ALA A 138 1.32 5.78 10.15
CA ALA A 138 2.38 6.58 10.75
C ALA A 138 3.68 6.33 9.98
N LEU A 139 4.03 7.23 9.06
CA LEU A 139 5.22 7.16 8.21
C LEU A 139 6.40 7.90 8.87
N TYR A 140 7.42 7.15 9.23
CA TYR A 140 8.61 7.67 9.90
C TYR A 140 9.64 8.19 8.89
N PRO A 141 10.52 9.12 9.31
CA PRO A 141 11.62 9.51 8.47
C PRO A 141 12.58 8.34 8.24
N MET A 142 13.24 8.35 7.10
CA MET A 142 14.26 7.37 6.72
C MET A 142 15.43 7.41 7.71
N GLU A 143 16.00 6.22 7.99
CA GLU A 143 17.09 6.08 8.95
C GLU A 143 18.30 6.94 8.56
N GLY A 144 18.81 7.73 9.51
CA GLY A 144 19.93 8.66 9.28
C GLY A 144 19.57 9.97 8.58
N THR A 145 18.33 10.14 8.10
CA THR A 145 17.87 11.34 7.39
C THR A 145 16.51 11.83 7.94
N PRO A 146 16.50 12.61 9.03
CA PRO A 146 15.27 12.97 9.77
C PRO A 146 14.29 13.86 9.00
N SER A 147 14.71 14.41 7.86
CA SER A 147 13.91 15.25 6.96
C SER A 147 13.27 14.48 5.81
N ASP A 148 13.68 13.23 5.60
CA ASP A 148 13.42 12.46 4.39
C ASP A 148 12.43 11.35 4.69
N PHE A 149 11.43 11.22 3.83
CA PHE A 149 10.33 10.28 4.01
C PHE A 149 10.10 9.55 2.69
N GLU A 150 9.82 8.26 2.80
CA GLU A 150 9.56 7.41 1.65
C GLU A 150 8.17 6.78 1.77
N LEU A 151 7.27 7.17 0.89
CA LEU A 151 5.93 6.58 0.79
C LEU A 151 5.92 5.57 -0.36
N THR A 152 5.63 4.31 -0.04
CA THR A 152 5.65 3.23 -1.02
C THR A 152 4.33 2.46 -1.04
N LEU A 153 3.63 2.40 -2.18
CA LEU A 153 2.29 1.83 -2.28
C LEU A 153 2.17 0.81 -3.42
N LEU A 154 1.37 -0.23 -3.20
CA LEU A 154 0.98 -1.22 -4.21
C LEU A 154 -0.55 -1.13 -4.37
N ALA A 155 -1.03 -0.99 -5.60
CA ALA A 155 -2.45 -0.84 -5.91
C ALA A 155 -2.86 -1.54 -7.22
N PRO A 156 -3.86 -2.43 -7.25
CA PRO A 156 -4.67 -2.86 -6.14
C PRO A 156 -3.86 -3.70 -5.13
N MET A 157 -4.50 -4.05 -4.03
CA MET A 157 -3.90 -4.92 -3.02
C MET A 157 -3.78 -6.34 -3.59
N PRO A 158 -2.86 -7.20 -3.10
CA PRO A 158 -2.62 -8.53 -3.65
C PRO A 158 -3.84 -9.47 -3.76
N SER A 159 -4.86 -9.29 -2.91
CA SER A 159 -6.11 -10.07 -2.96
C SER A 159 -6.99 -9.75 -4.19
N PHE A 160 -6.64 -8.74 -4.98
CA PHE A 160 -7.40 -8.28 -6.14
C PHE A 160 -6.56 -8.38 -7.41
N ARG A 161 -7.21 -8.74 -8.51
CA ARG A 161 -6.59 -8.84 -9.83
C ARG A 161 -7.30 -7.93 -10.82
N PRO A 162 -6.59 -6.99 -11.47
CA PRO A 162 -7.12 -6.24 -12.60
C PRO A 162 -7.50 -7.20 -13.74
N ALA A 163 -8.75 -7.13 -14.22
CA ALA A 163 -9.24 -8.03 -15.27
C ALA A 163 -9.92 -7.26 -16.41
N GLY A 164 -9.57 -7.62 -17.65
CA GLY A 164 -10.09 -6.97 -18.86
C GLY A 164 -9.53 -5.55 -19.04
N GLN A 165 -10.40 -4.59 -19.35
CA GLN A 165 -10.04 -3.16 -19.45
C GLN A 165 -10.16 -2.46 -18.09
N SER A 166 -9.50 -3.00 -17.07
CA SER A 166 -9.52 -2.43 -15.73
C SER A 166 -8.69 -1.13 -15.64
N GLN A 167 -9.08 -0.25 -14.73
CA GLN A 167 -8.39 1.02 -14.50
C GLN A 167 -7.96 1.21 -13.04
N ILE A 168 -6.69 1.47 -12.84
CA ILE A 168 -6.08 1.73 -11.53
C ILE A 168 -5.63 3.19 -11.51
N THR A 169 -6.13 3.96 -10.56
CA THR A 169 -5.72 5.35 -10.34
C THR A 169 -5.11 5.49 -8.96
N VAL A 170 -3.90 6.03 -8.90
CA VAL A 170 -3.24 6.38 -7.64
C VAL A 170 -3.00 7.87 -7.61
N ARG A 171 -3.47 8.51 -6.54
CA ARG A 171 -3.31 9.93 -6.28
C ARG A 171 -2.60 10.12 -4.94
N ILE A 172 -1.49 10.84 -4.98
CA ILE A 172 -0.72 11.19 -3.78
C ILE A 172 -0.70 12.71 -3.64
N ASP A 173 -1.25 13.19 -2.53
CA ASP A 173 -1.29 14.58 -2.13
C ASP A 173 -0.21 14.82 -1.05
N LEU A 174 0.88 15.47 -1.47
CA LEU A 174 2.03 15.83 -0.64
C LEU A 174 1.90 17.27 -0.13
N PRO A 175 2.67 17.66 0.90
CA PRO A 175 2.88 19.07 1.23
C PRO A 175 3.38 19.83 0.00
N SER A 176 3.00 21.11 -0.10
CA SER A 176 3.47 21.96 -1.19
C SER A 176 4.99 22.13 -1.18
N SER A 177 5.54 22.38 -2.36
CA SER A 177 6.92 22.84 -2.57
C SER A 177 7.00 24.38 -2.62
N ASN A 178 5.86 25.07 -2.72
CA ASN A 178 5.77 26.53 -2.69
C ASN A 178 5.91 27.05 -1.27
N ASN A 179 6.48 28.25 -1.11
CA ASN A 179 7.01 28.87 0.11
C ASN A 179 6.00 29.17 1.26
N LEU A 180 5.07 28.24 1.53
CA LEU A 180 4.11 28.27 2.63
C LEU A 180 4.73 27.56 3.86
N ALA A 181 4.00 27.42 4.96
CA ALA A 181 4.54 26.75 6.13
C ALA A 181 4.72 25.24 5.84
N PHE A 182 5.94 24.71 6.08
CA PHE A 182 6.33 23.30 5.98
C PHE A 182 6.40 22.71 4.56
N ASN A 183 7.36 23.21 3.78
CA ASN A 183 7.54 22.82 2.39
C ASN A 183 8.31 21.51 2.26
N ALA A 184 7.88 20.69 1.31
CA ALA A 184 8.56 19.47 0.94
C ALA A 184 8.99 19.49 -0.52
N ASP A 185 10.23 19.10 -0.78
CA ASP A 185 10.74 18.81 -2.10
C ASP A 185 10.48 17.34 -2.43
N VAL A 186 9.97 17.06 -3.63
CA VAL A 186 9.87 15.70 -4.14
C VAL A 186 11.21 15.34 -4.77
N ILE A 187 11.92 14.43 -4.12
CA ILE A 187 13.22 13.94 -4.57
C ILE A 187 13.01 12.87 -5.65
N GLU A 188 12.06 11.97 -5.42
CA GLU A 188 11.69 10.91 -6.36
C GLU A 188 10.17 10.69 -6.33
N ALA A 189 9.58 10.48 -7.49
CA ALA A 189 8.21 9.99 -7.62
C ALA A 189 8.14 9.09 -8.85
N ALA A 190 8.09 7.79 -8.64
CA ALA A 190 8.12 6.78 -9.68
C ALA A 190 6.97 5.79 -9.51
N GLY A 191 6.45 5.32 -10.63
CA GLY A 191 5.59 4.14 -10.70
C GLY A 191 6.33 3.07 -11.48
N TYR A 192 6.29 1.83 -11.01
CA TYR A 192 7.01 0.70 -11.59
C TYR A 192 6.01 -0.38 -11.98
N GLU A 193 6.21 -0.93 -13.17
CA GLU A 193 5.63 -2.21 -13.54
C GLU A 193 6.54 -3.32 -13.03
N PHE A 194 5.95 -4.40 -12.54
CA PHE A 194 6.71 -5.55 -12.09
C PHE A 194 6.00 -6.85 -12.42
N ASP A 195 6.77 -7.92 -12.53
CA ASP A 195 6.25 -9.28 -12.63
C ASP A 195 5.85 -9.77 -11.22
N PRO A 196 4.57 -10.02 -10.94
CA PRO A 196 4.12 -10.47 -9.63
C PRO A 196 4.67 -11.84 -9.20
N ALA A 197 5.16 -12.67 -10.14
CA ALA A 197 5.75 -13.96 -9.82
C ALA A 197 7.19 -13.83 -9.33
N THR A 198 7.95 -12.89 -9.88
CA THR A 198 9.40 -12.75 -9.61
C THR A 198 9.75 -11.50 -8.81
N GLY A 199 8.82 -10.55 -8.66
CA GLY A 199 9.05 -9.25 -8.05
C GLY A 199 9.98 -8.34 -8.87
N ALA A 200 10.33 -8.75 -10.10
CA ALA A 200 11.27 -8.04 -10.95
C ALA A 200 10.58 -6.85 -11.62
N VAL A 201 11.19 -5.67 -11.55
CA VAL A 201 10.73 -4.48 -12.27
C VAL A 201 10.88 -4.69 -13.77
N THR A 202 9.79 -4.53 -14.51
CA THR A 202 9.70 -4.75 -15.96
C THR A 202 9.55 -3.45 -16.74
N GLY A 203 9.19 -2.34 -16.08
CA GLY A 203 8.92 -1.06 -16.74
C GLY A 203 8.59 0.07 -15.77
N GLU A 204 8.18 1.21 -16.33
CA GLU A 204 7.81 2.42 -15.59
C GLU A 204 6.40 2.90 -15.98
N VAL A 205 5.60 3.25 -14.98
CA VAL A 205 4.28 3.85 -15.16
C VAL A 205 4.41 5.36 -15.25
N GLN A 206 3.94 5.91 -16.37
CA GLN A 206 3.95 7.35 -16.60
C GLN A 206 2.93 8.08 -15.73
N LYS A 207 3.33 9.23 -15.20
CA LYS A 207 2.43 10.14 -14.47
C LYS A 207 1.49 10.81 -15.46
N ILE A 208 0.22 10.94 -15.07
CA ILE A 208 -0.76 11.73 -15.84
C ILE A 208 -0.83 13.18 -15.36
N ILE A 209 -0.56 13.41 -14.07
CA ILE A 209 -0.56 14.73 -13.45
C ILE A 209 0.62 14.79 -12.48
N GLU A 210 1.39 15.86 -12.58
CA GLU A 210 2.31 16.28 -11.53
C GLU A 210 2.30 17.81 -11.46
N GLY A 211 1.89 18.36 -10.33
CA GLY A 211 1.79 19.81 -10.18
C GLY A 211 1.64 20.25 -8.73
N ASP A 212 2.06 21.49 -8.47
CA ASP A 212 1.82 22.17 -7.19
C ASP A 212 0.58 23.07 -7.32
N TYR A 213 -0.44 22.80 -6.52
CA TYR A 213 -1.75 23.45 -6.60
C TYR A 213 -2.02 24.30 -5.34
N GLY A 214 -0.98 24.96 -4.83
CA GLY A 214 -1.08 25.89 -3.71
C GLY A 214 -0.64 25.24 -2.40
N LEU A 215 -1.56 24.64 -1.66
CA LEU A 215 -1.23 23.97 -0.38
C LEU A 215 -0.71 22.55 -0.55
N ARG A 216 -0.86 21.96 -1.74
CA ARG A 216 -0.55 20.56 -2.00
C ARG A 216 0.16 20.40 -3.33
N LYS A 217 1.20 19.56 -3.33
CA LYS A 217 1.73 18.97 -4.56
C LYS A 217 0.99 17.66 -4.81
N ILE A 218 0.40 17.53 -6.00
CA ILE A 218 -0.44 16.40 -6.38
C ILE A 218 0.31 15.61 -7.46
N ILE A 219 0.41 14.31 -7.26
CA ILE A 219 0.97 13.36 -8.23
C ILE A 219 -0.09 12.30 -8.51
N VAL A 220 -0.38 12.06 -9.78
CA VAL A 220 -1.39 11.08 -10.20
C VAL A 220 -0.84 10.16 -11.27
N TRP A 221 -1.08 8.87 -11.09
CA TRP A 221 -0.85 7.83 -12.08
C TRP A 221 -2.16 7.16 -12.45
N ASN A 222 -2.23 6.67 -13.68
CA ASN A 222 -3.36 5.90 -14.19
C ASN A 222 -2.82 4.73 -15.01
N TRP A 223 -3.22 3.51 -14.68
CA TRP A 223 -2.64 2.29 -15.24
C TRP A 223 -3.63 1.13 -15.30
N GLN A 224 -3.23 0.02 -15.93
CA GLN A 224 -4.10 -1.15 -16.17
C GLN A 224 -3.65 -2.45 -15.48
N VAL A 225 -2.40 -2.53 -15.02
CA VAL A 225 -1.79 -3.72 -14.38
C VAL A 225 -1.31 -3.35 -12.97
N ASP A 226 -0.98 -4.30 -12.10
CA ASP A 226 -0.52 -4.04 -10.72
C ASP A 226 0.78 -3.21 -10.69
N PRO A 227 0.76 -1.91 -10.33
CA PRO A 227 1.92 -1.07 -10.27
C PRO A 227 2.38 -0.84 -8.82
N PHE A 228 3.68 -0.70 -8.68
CA PHE A 228 4.31 -0.30 -7.43
C PHE A 228 4.71 1.18 -7.52
N PHE A 229 4.27 1.98 -6.56
CA PHE A 229 4.51 3.42 -6.55
C PHE A 229 5.45 3.77 -5.40
N ARG A 230 6.45 4.61 -5.67
CA ARG A 230 7.40 5.11 -4.68
C ARG A 230 7.49 6.62 -4.78
N VAL A 231 7.34 7.29 -3.65
CA VAL A 231 7.47 8.73 -3.52
C VAL A 231 8.40 9.07 -2.37
N HIS A 232 9.58 9.59 -2.70
CA HIS A 232 10.53 10.12 -1.75
C HIS A 232 10.39 11.65 -1.70
N TYR A 233 10.06 12.17 -0.52
CA TYR A 233 9.99 13.60 -0.29
C TYR A 233 10.87 14.00 0.90
N ARG A 234 11.38 15.23 0.85
CA ARG A 234 12.25 15.81 1.87
C ARG A 234 11.66 17.14 2.31
N TYR A 235 11.45 17.30 3.61
CA TYR A 235 11.13 18.61 4.15
C TYR A 235 12.34 19.55 4.15
N ARG A 236 12.08 20.83 3.84
CA ARG A 236 13.02 21.92 4.06
C ARG A 236 13.12 22.34 5.52
#